data_AF-A0A6P0NGQ9-F1
#
_entry.id   AF-A0A6P0NGQ9-F1
#
_cell.length_a   1.000
_cell.length_b   1.000
_cell.length_c   1.000
_cell.angle_alpha   90.00
_cell.angle_beta   90.00
_cell.angle_gamma   90.00
#
_symmetry.space_group_name_H-M   'P 1'
#
loop_
_entity.id
_entity.type
_entity.pdbx_description
1 polymer ?
#
loop_
_entity_poly.entity_id
_entity_poly.type
_entity_poly.pdbx_seq_one_letter_code
_entity_poly.pdbx_strand_id
1 'polypeptide(L)' 'MKILHVIPSVASVHGGPSKAVIEMVKAQWDSGIESEIATTNDNGQNLLDVPL' A
#
# COMPACT_ATOMS: atom_id res chain seq x y z
N MET A 1 -9.09 12.35 11.01
CA MET A 1 -8.43 12.76 9.74
C MET A 1 -8.52 11.59 8.78
N LYS A 2 -8.66 11.84 7.47
CA LYS A 2 -8.68 10.78 6.44
C LYS A 2 -7.46 10.92 5.53
N ILE A 3 -6.75 9.84 5.26
CA ILE A 3 -5.52 9.82 4.46
C ILE A 3 -5.64 8.75 3.37
N LEU A 4 -5.41 9.12 2.11
CA LEU A 4 -5.25 8.17 1.01
C LEU A 4 -3.81 8.21 0.53
N HIS A 5 -3.07 7.13 0.73
CA HIS A 5 -1.74 6.95 0.14
C HIS A 5 -1.91 6.43 -1.28
N VAL A 6 -1.30 7.11 -2.26
CA VAL A 6 -1.29 6.65 -3.65
C VAL A 6 0.14 6.23 -4.00
N ILE A 7 0.31 4.99 -4.38
CA ILE A 7 1.61 4.40 -4.74
C ILE A 7 1.42 3.47 -5.95
N PRO A 8 2.39 3.35 -6.86
CA PRO A 8 2.23 2.46 -8.01
C PRO A 8 2.05 0.98 -7.64
N SER A 9 2.71 0.50 -6.59
CA SER A 9 2.72 -0.91 -6.22
C SER A 9 2.97 -1.16 -4.73
N VAL A 10 2.37 -2.22 -4.21
CA VAL A 10 2.60 -2.77 -2.85
C VAL A 10 3.21 -4.18 -2.89
N ALA A 11 3.57 -4.69 -4.07
CA ALA A 11 4.11 -6.03 -4.19
C ALA A 11 5.45 -6.20 -3.48
N SER A 12 5.66 -7.37 -2.87
CA SER A 12 6.87 -7.71 -2.11
C SER A 12 8.14 -7.79 -2.95
N VAL A 13 8.01 -7.88 -4.28
CA VAL A 13 9.13 -7.81 -5.22
C VAL A 13 9.78 -6.43 -5.25
N HIS A 14 9.09 -5.38 -4.80
CA HIS A 14 9.60 -4.02 -4.70
C HIS A 14 10.20 -3.71 -3.33
N GLY A 15 11.01 -2.65 -3.29
CA GLY A 15 11.81 -2.28 -2.13
C GLY A 15 11.13 -1.32 -1.14
N GLY A 16 11.94 -0.37 -0.64
CA GLY A 16 11.59 0.52 0.47
C GLY A 16 10.21 1.18 0.43
N PRO A 17 9.76 1.77 -0.70
CA PRO A 17 8.45 2.45 -0.76
C PRO A 17 7.26 1.54 -0.46
N SER A 18 7.23 0.32 -1.03
CA SER A 18 6.13 -0.63 -0.83
C SER A 18 6.06 -1.13 0.62
N LYS A 19 7.21 -1.28 1.29
CA LYS A 19 7.24 -1.59 2.72
C LYS A 19 6.82 -0.40 3.58
N ALA A 20 7.34 0.79 3.26
CA ALA A 20 7.11 2.00 4.05
C ALA A 20 5.63 2.38 4.11
N VAL A 21 4.91 2.30 2.98
CA VAL A 21 3.48 2.66 2.93
C VAL A 21 2.62 1.72 3.79
N ILE A 22 2.93 0.41 3.80
CA ILE A 22 2.21 -0.58 4.62
C ILE A 22 2.40 -0.30 6.11
N GLU A 23 3.65 -0.11 6.55
CA GLU A 23 3.95 0.17 7.96
C GLU A 23 3.41 1.55 8.40
N MET A 24 3.38 2.52 7.49
CA MET A 24 2.82 3.85 7.77
C MET A 24 1.30 3.80 7.98
N VAL A 25 0.57 3.10 7.11
CA VAL A 25 -0.89 2.92 7.27
C VAL A 25 -1.21 2.16 8.55
N LYS A 26 -0.42 1.13 8.88
CA LYS A 26 -0.57 0.40 10.14
C LYS A 26 -0.39 1.33 11.36
N ALA A 27 0.67 2.13 11.38
CA ALA A 27 0.90 3.07 12.48
C ALA A 27 -0.19 4.16 12.58
N GLN A 28 -0.76 4.57 11.44
CA GLN A 28 -1.88 5.51 11.39
C GLN A 28 -3.16 4.88 11.98
N TRP A 29 -3.48 3.63 11.63
CA TRP A 29 -4.57 2.89 12.24
C TRP A 29 -4.40 2.74 13.75
N ASP A 30 -3.20 2.39 14.21
CA ASP A 30 -2.89 2.27 15.64
C ASP A 30 -3.06 3.61 16.39
N SER A 31 -2.98 4.72 15.67
CA SER A 31 -3.20 6.09 16.19
C SER A 31 -4.65 6.58 16.03
N GLY A 32 -5.58 5.74 15.59
CA GLY A 32 -6.99 6.10 15.37
C GLY A 32 -7.24 6.96 14.13
N ILE A 33 -6.34 6.94 13.15
CA ILE A 33 -6.46 7.66 11.88
C ILE A 33 -7.02 6.70 10.82
N GLU A 34 -8.02 7.15 10.08
CA GLU A 34 -8.55 6.42 8.92
C GLU A 34 -7.61 6.64 7.73
N SER A 35 -6.92 5.58 7.31
CA SER A 35 -5.97 5.61 6.21
C SER A 35 -6.13 4.42 5.28
N GLU A 36 -6.02 4.66 3.97
CA GLU A 36 -6.11 3.63 2.93
C GLU A 36 -4.95 3.77 1.92
N ILE A 37 -4.72 2.71 1.14
CA ILE A 37 -3.74 2.68 0.05
C ILE A 37 -4.48 2.45 -1.27
N ALA A 38 -4.36 3.39 -2.21
CA ALA A 38 -4.69 3.16 -3.61
C ALA A 38 -3.41 2.76 -4.36
N THR A 39 -3.44 1.59 -4.97
CA THR A 39 -2.33 1.00 -5.72
C THR A 39 -2.86 0.25 -6.94
N THR A 40 -1.97 -0.08 -7.86
CA THR A 40 -2.28 -1.05 -8.92
C THR A 40 -2.10 -2.49 -8.41
N ASN A 41 -2.49 -3.46 -9.24
CA ASN A 41 -2.20 -4.88 -9.03
C ASN A 41 -0.81 -5.30 -9.57
N ASP A 42 0.11 -4.36 -9.78
CA ASP A 42 1.49 -4.64 -10.18
C ASP A 42 2.18 -5.67 -9.26
N ASN A 43 2.94 -6.58 -9.85
CA ASN A 43 3.79 -7.56 -9.16
C ASN A 43 5.08 -7.85 -9.95
N GLY A 44 5.79 -6.80 -10.36
CA GLY A 44 7.03 -6.93 -11.10
C GLY A 44 6.80 -7.42 -12.53
N GLN A 45 7.32 -8.61 -12.87
CA GLN A 45 7.06 -9.20 -14.19
C GLN A 45 5.68 -9.84 -14.32
N ASN A 46 4.92 -9.91 -13.22
CA ASN A 46 3.58 -10.50 -13.14
C ASN A 46 2.59 -9.48 -12.57
N LEU A 47 1.34 -9.92 -12.40
CA LEU A 47 0.30 -9.19 -11.67
C LEU A 47 -0.13 -9.96 -10.42
N LEU A 48 -0.61 -9.25 -9.42
CA LEU A 48 -1.34 -9.84 -8.29
C LEU A 48 -2.73 -10.30 -8.78
N ASP A 49 -3.11 -11.52 -8.39
CA ASP A 49 -4.44 -12.05 -8.60
C ASP A 49 -5.38 -11.51 -7.50
N VAL A 50 -5.94 -10.33 -7.76
CA VAL A 50 -6.82 -9.60 -6.84
C VAL A 50 -8.04 -9.05 -7.60
N PRO A 51 -9.21 -8.92 -6.95
CA PRO A 51 -10.37 -8.26 -7.55
C PRO A 51 -10.08 -6.81 -7.95
N LEU A 52 -10.66 -6.37 -9.07
CA LEU A 52 -10.61 -5.00 -9.59
C LEU A 52 -11.97 -4.30 -9.47
#